data_AF-A0A196SG98-F1
#
_entry.id   AF-A0A196SG98-F1
#
_cell.length_a   1.000
_cell.length_b   1.000
_cell.length_c   1.000
_cell.angle_alpha   90.00
_cell.angle_beta   90.00
_cell.angle_gamma   90.00
#
_symmetry.space_group_name_H-M   'P 1'
#
loop_
_entity.id
_entity.type
_entity.pdbx_description
1 polymer ?
#
loop_
_entity_poly.entity_id
_entity_poly.type
_entity_poly.pdbx_seq_one_letter_code
_entity_poly.pdbx_strand_id
1 'polypeptide(L)'
;MDKTKDGCSTSSEEDNVAVAKAEMVKKARNDDLKKLKEKFAKVQKYNSKAVELEARRLNNDSYAKNEARQEWIKAKEEERKNMKLKGITEKNSHLLETAEANQRRAESKKEKEKNAVNNYGWNVFSEDSLYRGYEKRLKNLPTTPESAAKAEVSGEDYMDYAQQSRLSQDVIDRVVNDQKKRDEKNQDFSKRRTYFKQEKVDYISERNRSFNQRLGRYYDRFTADIRANLERGTAV
;
A
#
# COMPACT_ATOMS: atom_id res chain seq x y z
N MET A 1 -73.06 -33.39 -72.50
CA MET A 1 -72.58 -32.00 -72.64
C MET A 1 -72.58 -31.44 -71.23
N ASP A 2 -71.55 -31.68 -70.43
CA ASP A 2 -70.22 -31.05 -70.49
C ASP A 2 -70.32 -29.51 -70.31
N LYS A 3 -70.14 -29.01 -69.08
CA LYS A 3 -68.89 -28.36 -68.63
C LYS A 3 -69.03 -27.72 -67.23
N THR A 4 -68.03 -28.04 -66.41
CA THR A 4 -67.55 -27.42 -65.17
C THR A 4 -67.27 -25.92 -65.33
N LYS A 5 -67.68 -25.06 -64.40
CA LYS A 5 -67.08 -24.72 -63.08
C LYS A 5 -65.76 -23.94 -63.13
N ASP A 6 -65.80 -22.82 -62.42
CA ASP A 6 -64.73 -22.12 -61.69
C ASP A 6 -63.76 -21.22 -62.48
N GLY A 7 -63.96 -19.91 -62.30
CA GLY A 7 -63.01 -18.87 -62.68
C GLY A 7 -62.81 -17.87 -61.54
N CYS A 8 -61.53 -17.56 -61.31
CA CYS A 8 -60.98 -16.35 -60.68
C CYS A 8 -60.98 -16.26 -59.13
N SER A 9 -59.87 -16.67 -58.51
CA SER A 9 -59.49 -16.29 -57.13
C SER A 9 -57.96 -16.26 -56.90
N THR A 10 -57.15 -15.94 -57.91
CA THR A 10 -55.68 -16.09 -57.87
C THR A 10 -54.89 -14.81 -57.56
N SER A 11 -55.53 -13.64 -57.39
CA SER A 11 -54.80 -12.37 -57.11
C SER A 11 -54.55 -12.09 -55.62
N SER A 12 -55.28 -12.73 -54.70
CA SER A 12 -55.18 -12.48 -53.27
C SER A 12 -54.07 -13.26 -52.56
N GLU A 13 -53.54 -14.32 -53.18
CA GLU A 13 -52.53 -15.21 -52.56
C GLU A 13 -51.09 -14.71 -52.80
N GLU A 14 -50.80 -14.11 -53.95
CA GLU A 14 -49.49 -13.53 -54.24
C GLU A 14 -49.20 -12.28 -53.40
N ASP A 15 -50.22 -11.45 -53.17
CA ASP A 15 -50.12 -10.26 -52.31
C ASP A 15 -49.85 -10.65 -50.83
N ASN A 16 -50.45 -11.74 -50.34
CA ASN A 16 -50.21 -12.24 -48.99
C ASN A 16 -48.79 -12.80 -48.79
N VAL A 17 -48.22 -13.45 -49.81
CA VAL A 17 -46.83 -13.96 -49.77
C VAL A 17 -45.82 -12.81 -49.81
N ALA A 18 -46.09 -11.75 -50.59
CA ALA A 18 -45.25 -10.55 -50.64
C ALA A 18 -45.25 -9.79 -49.29
N VAL A 19 -46.42 -9.69 -48.64
CA VAL A 19 -46.56 -9.10 -47.30
C VAL A 19 -45.79 -9.91 -46.25
N ALA A 20 -45.88 -11.24 -46.27
CA ALA A 20 -45.14 -12.12 -45.35
C ALA A 20 -43.61 -12.03 -45.53
N LYS A 21 -43.12 -11.94 -46.78
CA LYS A 21 -41.68 -11.70 -47.07
C LYS A 21 -41.23 -10.33 -46.54
N ALA A 22 -42.03 -9.29 -46.72
CA ALA A 22 -41.72 -7.95 -46.22
C ALA A 22 -41.70 -7.92 -44.68
N GLU A 23 -42.56 -8.66 -43.99
CA GLU A 23 -42.55 -8.82 -42.54
C GLU A 23 -41.32 -9.58 -42.02
N MET A 24 -40.89 -10.66 -42.69
CA MET A 24 -39.64 -11.35 -42.34
C MET A 24 -38.41 -10.44 -42.50
N VAL A 25 -38.35 -9.66 -43.58
CA VAL A 25 -37.27 -8.68 -43.80
C VAL A 25 -37.30 -7.57 -42.74
N LYS A 26 -38.49 -7.08 -42.35
CA LYS A 26 -38.64 -6.14 -41.22
C LYS A 26 -38.19 -6.75 -39.90
N LYS A 27 -38.49 -8.02 -39.66
CA LYS A 27 -38.06 -8.75 -38.46
C LYS A 27 -36.54 -8.91 -38.39
N ALA A 28 -35.90 -9.33 -39.50
CA ALA A 28 -34.44 -9.41 -39.60
C ALA A 28 -33.77 -8.05 -39.38
N ARG A 29 -34.31 -6.97 -39.99
CA ARG A 29 -33.84 -5.60 -39.77
C ARG A 29 -33.97 -5.15 -38.30
N ASN A 30 -35.05 -5.53 -37.64
CA ASN A 30 -35.26 -5.23 -36.21
C ASN A 30 -34.31 -6.02 -35.29
N ASP A 31 -33.99 -7.26 -35.63
CA ASP A 31 -33.03 -8.06 -34.88
C ASP A 31 -31.59 -7.55 -35.05
N ASP A 32 -31.24 -7.06 -36.25
CA ASP A 32 -29.96 -6.39 -36.47
C ASP A 32 -29.88 -5.03 -35.77
N LEU A 33 -30.99 -4.28 -35.71
CA LEU A 33 -31.10 -3.06 -34.90
C LEU A 33 -30.89 -3.34 -33.41
N LYS A 34 -31.45 -4.44 -32.88
CA LYS A 34 -31.23 -4.86 -31.49
C LYS A 34 -29.76 -5.17 -31.24
N LYS A 35 -29.12 -5.97 -32.11
CA LYS A 35 -27.67 -6.26 -32.01
C LYS A 35 -26.83 -4.97 -32.05
N LEU A 36 -27.21 -4.01 -32.90
CA LEU A 36 -26.51 -2.73 -33.00
C LEU A 36 -26.66 -1.92 -31.71
N LYS A 37 -27.86 -1.85 -31.14
CA LYS A 37 -28.13 -1.20 -29.84
C LYS A 37 -27.36 -1.85 -28.70
N GLU A 38 -27.27 -3.18 -28.67
CA GLU A 38 -26.47 -3.90 -27.68
C GLU A 38 -24.97 -3.61 -27.82
N LYS A 39 -24.44 -3.59 -29.04
CA LYS A 39 -23.05 -3.20 -29.30
C LYS A 39 -22.81 -1.75 -28.86
N PHE A 40 -23.73 -0.84 -29.17
CA PHE A 40 -23.63 0.56 -28.77
C PHE A 40 -23.63 0.73 -27.25
N ALA A 41 -24.53 0.02 -26.56
CA ALA A 41 -24.59 -0.01 -25.10
C ALA A 41 -23.32 -0.59 -24.47
N LYS A 42 -22.72 -1.62 -25.08
CA LYS A 42 -21.42 -2.16 -24.64
C LYS A 42 -20.32 -1.12 -24.78
N VAL A 43 -20.19 -0.47 -25.94
CA VAL A 43 -19.18 0.57 -26.18
C VAL A 43 -19.36 1.74 -25.22
N GLN A 44 -20.59 2.22 -25.02
CA GLN A 44 -20.88 3.30 -24.07
C GLN A 44 -20.45 2.93 -22.65
N LYS A 45 -20.71 1.70 -22.20
CA LYS A 45 -20.27 1.21 -20.89
C LYS A 45 -18.74 1.12 -20.79
N TYR A 46 -18.06 0.60 -21.81
CA TYR A 46 -16.60 0.54 -21.82
C TYR A 46 -15.97 1.94 -21.80
N ASN A 47 -16.52 2.87 -22.57
CA ASN A 47 -16.05 4.26 -22.60
C ASN A 47 -16.30 4.96 -21.26
N SER A 48 -17.50 4.86 -20.68
CA SER A 48 -17.80 5.40 -19.34
C SER A 48 -16.83 4.86 -18.30
N LYS A 49 -16.60 3.54 -18.31
CA LYS A 49 -15.67 2.88 -17.38
C LYS A 49 -14.22 3.33 -17.58
N ALA A 50 -13.78 3.51 -18.82
CA ALA A 50 -12.43 3.99 -19.12
C ALA A 50 -12.21 5.42 -18.63
N VAL A 51 -13.19 6.31 -18.85
CA VAL A 51 -13.17 7.69 -18.34
C VAL A 51 -13.16 7.71 -16.82
N GLU A 52 -13.94 6.86 -16.15
CA GLU A 52 -13.92 6.74 -14.69
C GLU A 52 -12.57 6.26 -14.15
N LEU A 53 -11.91 5.31 -14.82
CA LEU A 53 -10.59 4.81 -14.41
C LEU A 53 -9.51 5.89 -14.59
N GLU A 54 -9.50 6.60 -15.72
CA GLU A 54 -8.58 7.73 -15.91
C GLU A 54 -8.85 8.87 -14.93
N ALA A 55 -10.12 9.18 -14.65
CA ALA A 55 -10.48 10.18 -13.64
C ALA A 55 -10.04 9.76 -12.23
N ARG A 56 -10.10 8.46 -11.89
CA ARG A 56 -9.58 7.94 -10.62
C ARG A 56 -8.05 7.97 -10.56
N ARG A 57 -7.37 7.75 -11.68
CA ARG A 57 -5.91 7.85 -11.81
C ARG A 57 -5.41 9.28 -11.63
N LEU A 58 -6.11 10.24 -12.23
CA LEU A 58 -5.78 11.67 -12.15
C LEU A 58 -6.13 12.30 -10.79
N ASN A 59 -7.20 11.85 -10.12
CA ASN A 59 -7.64 12.43 -8.84
C ASN A 59 -6.81 11.99 -7.62
N ASN A 60 -5.94 10.96 -7.71
CA ASN A 60 -5.19 10.47 -6.57
C ASN A 60 -3.75 10.06 -6.94
N ASP A 61 -2.75 10.79 -6.44
CA ASP A 61 -1.33 10.40 -6.46
C ASP A 61 -1.07 9.01 -5.83
N SER A 62 -1.99 8.53 -4.99
CA SER A 62 -1.93 7.21 -4.37
C SER A 62 -2.63 6.09 -5.16
N TYR A 63 -3.14 6.36 -6.37
CA TYR A 63 -3.88 5.39 -7.18
C TYR A 63 -3.05 4.14 -7.49
N ALA A 64 -1.80 4.31 -7.95
CA ALA A 64 -0.90 3.19 -8.25
C ALA A 64 -0.60 2.30 -7.03
N LYS A 65 -0.43 2.91 -5.85
CA LYS A 65 -0.24 2.17 -4.59
C LYS A 65 -1.50 1.39 -4.17
N ASN A 66 -2.67 1.96 -4.43
CA ASN A 66 -3.95 1.31 -4.16
C ASN A 66 -4.22 0.17 -5.15
N GLU A 67 -3.88 0.34 -6.43
CA GLU A 67 -4.01 -0.69 -7.46
C GLU A 67 -3.12 -1.90 -7.18
N ALA A 68 -1.83 -1.70 -6.92
CA ALA A 68 -0.92 -2.77 -6.52
C ALA A 68 -1.42 -3.54 -5.28
N ARG A 69 -2.02 -2.82 -4.32
CA ARG A 69 -2.67 -3.45 -3.14
C ARG A 69 -3.88 -4.27 -3.53
N GLN A 70 -4.73 -3.78 -4.44
CA GLN A 70 -5.91 -4.51 -4.93
C GLN A 70 -5.51 -5.76 -5.73
N GLU A 71 -4.50 -5.66 -6.57
CA GLU A 71 -3.91 -6.80 -7.29
C GLU A 71 -3.34 -7.84 -6.32
N TRP A 72 -2.60 -7.39 -5.31
CA TRP A 72 -2.08 -8.26 -4.26
C TRP A 72 -3.22 -8.97 -3.49
N ILE A 73 -4.31 -8.26 -3.16
CA ILE A 73 -5.49 -8.86 -2.52
C ILE A 73 -6.13 -9.92 -3.43
N LYS A 74 -6.34 -9.60 -4.72
CA LYS A 74 -6.92 -10.54 -5.70
C LYS A 74 -6.05 -11.77 -5.88
N ALA A 75 -4.75 -11.60 -6.05
CA ALA A 75 -3.79 -12.70 -6.17
C ALA A 75 -3.79 -13.58 -4.91
N LYS A 76 -3.87 -12.98 -3.71
CA LYS A 76 -4.01 -13.73 -2.44
C LYS A 76 -5.33 -14.48 -2.33
N GLU A 77 -6.43 -13.92 -2.82
CA GLU A 77 -7.71 -14.60 -2.86
C GLU A 77 -7.72 -15.77 -3.84
N GLU A 78 -7.12 -15.61 -5.03
CA GLU A 78 -6.94 -16.67 -6.02
C GLU A 78 -6.07 -17.80 -5.47
N GLU A 79 -4.94 -17.47 -4.82
CA GLU A 79 -4.10 -18.44 -4.13
C GLU A 79 -4.91 -19.20 -3.07
N ARG A 80 -5.69 -18.50 -2.23
CA ARG A 80 -6.57 -19.13 -1.23
C ARG A 80 -7.63 -20.02 -1.87
N LYS A 81 -8.22 -19.63 -3.01
CA LYS A 81 -9.17 -20.46 -3.77
C LYS A 81 -8.49 -21.72 -4.31
N ASN A 82 -7.31 -21.58 -4.90
CA ASN A 82 -6.51 -22.70 -5.41
C ASN A 82 -6.10 -23.67 -4.29
N MET A 83 -5.74 -23.15 -3.12
CA MET A 83 -5.44 -23.94 -1.93
C MET A 83 -6.65 -24.72 -1.42
N LYS A 84 -7.83 -24.09 -1.38
CA LYS A 84 -9.10 -24.75 -1.07
C LYS A 84 -9.44 -25.84 -2.09
N LEU A 85 -9.23 -25.59 -3.37
CA LEU A 85 -9.49 -26.55 -4.45
C LEU A 85 -8.58 -27.78 -4.32
N LYS A 86 -7.34 -27.59 -3.87
CA LYS A 86 -6.38 -28.66 -3.54
C LYS A 86 -6.68 -29.38 -2.22
N GLY A 87 -7.75 -29.01 -1.51
CA GLY A 87 -8.12 -29.60 -0.21
C GLY A 87 -7.22 -29.16 0.95
N ILE A 88 -6.38 -28.14 0.76
CA ILE A 88 -5.44 -27.67 1.78
C ILE A 88 -6.16 -26.61 2.62
N THR A 89 -6.42 -26.96 3.88
CA THR A 89 -7.03 -26.05 4.85
C THR A 89 -5.97 -25.11 5.45
N GLU A 90 -6.42 -24.03 6.11
CA GLU A 90 -5.53 -23.09 6.81
C GLU A 90 -4.64 -23.79 7.85
N LYS A 91 -5.15 -24.86 8.48
CA LYS A 91 -4.42 -25.71 9.42
C LYS A 91 -3.28 -26.50 8.76
N ASN A 92 -3.46 -26.93 7.51
CA ASN A 92 -2.47 -27.75 6.78
C ASN A 92 -1.55 -26.94 5.88
N SER A 93 -1.76 -25.61 5.80
CA SER A 93 -0.99 -24.70 4.94
C SER A 93 0.52 -24.74 5.19
N HIS A 94 0.93 -24.97 6.44
CA HIS A 94 2.33 -25.09 6.85
C HIS A 94 3.09 -26.23 6.17
N LEU A 95 2.39 -27.26 5.66
CA LEU A 95 2.99 -28.41 4.98
C LEU A 95 3.55 -28.05 3.60
N LEU A 96 3.10 -26.95 3.00
CA LEU A 96 3.63 -26.47 1.72
C LEU A 96 4.87 -25.59 1.87
N GLU A 97 5.21 -25.21 3.10
CA GLU A 97 6.30 -24.30 3.35
C GLU A 97 7.62 -25.06 3.46
N THR A 98 8.58 -24.71 2.60
CA THR A 98 9.94 -25.25 2.67
C THR A 98 10.57 -24.96 4.03
N ALA A 99 11.38 -25.89 4.54
CA ALA A 99 12.10 -25.71 5.81
C ALA A 99 12.94 -24.41 5.83
N GLU A 100 13.57 -24.06 4.70
CA GLU A 100 14.33 -22.83 4.53
C GLU A 100 13.47 -21.56 4.69
N ALA A 101 12.28 -21.53 4.07
CA ALA A 101 11.35 -20.40 4.21
C ALA A 101 10.87 -20.23 5.66
N ASN A 102 10.57 -21.34 6.34
CA ASN A 102 10.21 -21.34 7.75
C ASN A 102 11.33 -20.78 8.64
N GLN A 103 12.58 -21.20 8.40
CA GLN A 103 13.75 -20.70 9.12
C GLN A 103 13.93 -19.18 8.93
N ARG A 104 13.89 -18.69 7.68
CA ARG A 104 13.99 -17.24 7.39
C ARG A 104 12.86 -16.43 8.06
N ARG A 105 11.64 -16.96 8.10
CA ARG A 105 10.52 -16.31 8.81
C ARG A 105 10.74 -16.28 10.32
N ALA A 106 11.24 -17.36 10.90
CA ALA A 106 11.57 -17.42 12.32
C ALA A 106 12.71 -16.44 12.69
N GLU A 107 13.77 -16.38 11.89
CA GLU A 107 14.89 -15.46 12.09
C GLU A 107 14.45 -14.00 11.98
N SER A 108 13.72 -13.65 10.92
CA SER A 108 13.20 -12.29 10.76
C SER A 108 12.19 -11.91 11.85
N LYS A 109 11.41 -12.86 12.38
CA LYS A 109 10.54 -12.63 13.55
C LYS A 109 11.36 -12.35 14.80
N LYS A 110 12.40 -13.15 15.07
CA LYS A 110 13.33 -12.93 16.20
C LYS A 110 14.03 -11.59 16.09
N GLU A 111 14.47 -11.20 14.90
CA GLU A 111 15.11 -9.89 14.67
C GLU A 111 14.13 -8.73 14.90
N LYS A 112 12.89 -8.85 14.41
CA LYS A 112 11.83 -7.86 14.67
C LYS A 112 11.51 -7.73 16.16
N GLU A 113 11.44 -8.83 16.89
CA GLU A 113 11.19 -8.84 18.33
C GLU A 113 12.34 -8.19 19.09
N LYS A 114 13.59 -8.55 18.77
CA LYS A 114 14.77 -7.86 19.29
C LYS A 114 14.68 -6.36 19.00
N ASN A 115 14.41 -5.97 17.76
CA ASN A 115 14.29 -4.56 17.39
C ASN A 115 13.15 -3.85 18.12
N ALA A 116 12.02 -4.52 18.35
CA ALA A 116 10.90 -3.96 19.12
C ALA A 116 11.30 -3.70 20.58
N VAL A 117 11.98 -4.65 21.23
CA VAL A 117 12.46 -4.50 22.61
C VAL A 117 13.51 -3.40 22.72
N ASN A 118 14.45 -3.34 21.78
CA ASN A 118 15.51 -2.35 21.77
C ASN A 118 14.99 -0.93 21.47
N ASN A 119 13.95 -0.82 20.64
CA ASN A 119 13.32 0.47 20.31
C ASN A 119 12.23 0.88 21.31
N TYR A 120 12.01 0.12 22.38
CA TYR A 120 10.96 0.40 23.35
C TYR A 120 11.45 1.25 24.52
N GLY A 121 10.77 2.36 24.77
CA GLY A 121 10.95 3.19 25.96
C GLY A 121 12.40 3.65 26.16
N TRP A 122 12.93 3.46 27.36
CA TRP A 122 14.28 3.87 27.75
C TRP A 122 15.40 3.02 27.14
N ASN A 123 15.10 1.86 26.56
CA ASN A 123 16.10 1.01 25.91
C ASN A 123 16.72 1.66 24.67
N VAL A 124 16.07 2.70 24.13
CA VAL A 124 16.59 3.55 23.05
C VAL A 124 17.83 4.34 23.49
N PHE A 125 18.04 4.51 24.80
CA PHE A 125 19.17 5.23 25.39
C PHE A 125 20.16 4.30 26.12
N SER A 126 20.05 2.99 25.93
CA SER A 126 20.97 2.03 26.54
C SER A 126 22.37 2.08 25.91
N GLU A 127 23.37 1.54 26.59
CA GLU A 127 24.73 1.40 26.05
C GLU A 127 24.75 0.61 24.73
N ASP A 128 23.90 -0.41 24.61
CA ASP A 128 23.72 -1.19 23.38
C ASP A 128 23.27 -0.31 22.20
N SER A 129 22.40 0.68 22.44
CA SER A 129 21.93 1.60 21.41
C SER A 129 23.07 2.49 20.90
N LEU A 130 23.92 2.97 21.82
CA LEU A 130 25.11 3.76 21.51
C LEU A 130 26.12 2.94 20.72
N TYR A 131 26.34 1.69 21.13
CA TYR A 131 27.23 0.74 20.47
C TYR A 131 26.76 0.41 19.05
N ARG A 132 25.48 0.11 18.84
CA ARG A 132 24.93 -0.10 17.48
C ARG A 132 25.01 1.15 16.62
N GLY A 133 24.83 2.32 17.22
CA GLY A 133 25.06 3.60 16.56
C GLY A 133 26.51 3.71 16.08
N TYR A 134 27.48 3.31 16.91
CA TYR A 134 28.89 3.26 16.57
C TYR A 134 29.19 2.26 15.44
N GLU A 135 28.70 1.02 15.52
CA GLU A 135 28.89 0.03 14.46
C GLU A 135 28.35 0.51 13.10
N LYS A 136 27.19 1.18 13.10
CA LYS A 136 26.63 1.79 11.87
C LYS A 136 27.52 2.90 11.33
N ARG A 137 28.16 3.70 12.20
CA ARG A 137 29.12 4.73 11.78
C ARG A 137 30.37 4.13 11.17
N LEU A 138 30.92 3.07 11.78
CA LEU A 138 32.07 2.36 11.23
C LEU A 138 31.79 1.81 9.83
N LYS A 139 30.60 1.25 9.59
CA LYS A 139 30.20 0.75 8.27
C LYS A 139 30.09 1.84 7.20
N ASN A 140 29.78 3.07 7.60
CA ASN A 140 29.64 4.20 6.67
C ASN A 140 30.99 4.88 6.38
N LEU A 141 32.04 4.57 7.14
CA LEU A 141 33.35 5.17 6.97
C LEU A 141 34.09 4.47 5.81
N PRO A 142 34.70 5.21 4.87
CA PRO A 142 35.50 4.61 3.81
C PRO A 142 36.81 4.09 4.39
N THR A 143 36.86 2.81 4.74
CA THR A 143 38.10 2.14 5.18
C THR A 143 38.83 1.61 3.95
N THR A 144 39.86 2.33 3.49
CA THR A 144 40.76 1.80 2.45
C THR A 144 41.92 1.04 3.10
N PRO A 145 42.44 -0.03 2.47
CA PRO A 145 43.59 -0.76 3.03
C PRO A 145 44.82 0.14 3.23
N GLU A 146 44.97 1.18 2.41
CA GLU A 146 46.02 2.20 2.55
C GLU A 146 45.85 3.07 3.80
N SER A 147 44.61 3.41 4.16
CA SER A 147 44.34 4.16 5.40
C SER A 147 44.59 3.34 6.66
N ALA A 148 44.37 2.02 6.61
CA ALA A 148 44.66 1.10 7.70
C ALA A 148 46.18 0.92 7.88
N ALA A 149 46.92 0.74 6.78
CA ALA A 149 48.39 0.65 6.82
C ALA A 149 49.04 1.95 7.33
N LYS A 150 48.51 3.13 6.96
CA LYS A 150 48.99 4.43 7.48
C LYS A 150 48.81 4.56 9.01
N ALA A 151 47.72 4.00 9.56
CA ALA A 151 47.47 4.00 11.00
C ALA A 151 48.37 3.02 11.78
N GLU A 152 48.79 1.91 11.17
CA GLU A 152 49.77 0.98 11.78
C GLU A 152 51.19 1.54 11.78
N VAL A 153 51.58 2.28 10.72
CA VAL A 153 52.91 2.88 10.60
C VAL A 153 53.07 4.11 11.50
N SER A 154 51.99 4.86 11.75
CA SER A 154 51.95 5.99 12.70
C SER A 154 51.82 5.52 14.16
N GLY A 155 52.54 4.46 14.54
CA GLY A 155 52.71 4.05 15.93
C GLY A 155 53.51 5.10 16.69
N GLU A 156 52.88 6.25 16.93
CA GLU A 156 53.50 7.44 17.48
C GLU A 156 53.61 7.35 19.00
N ASP A 157 54.78 7.72 19.50
CA ASP A 157 55.13 7.89 20.89
C ASP A 157 54.01 8.59 21.67
N TYR A 158 53.63 8.00 22.80
CA TYR A 158 52.51 8.42 23.68
C TYR A 158 52.57 9.89 24.14
N MET A 159 53.68 10.59 23.89
CA MET A 159 53.96 11.96 24.29
C MET A 159 53.69 13.01 23.20
N ASP A 160 53.48 12.63 21.94
CA ASP A 160 53.36 13.58 20.82
C ASP A 160 51.92 13.88 20.38
N TYR A 161 50.92 13.32 21.08
CA TYR A 161 49.49 13.55 20.84
C TYR A 161 49.08 15.04 20.90
N ALA A 162 49.85 15.87 21.62
CA ALA A 162 49.61 17.30 21.77
C ALA A 162 50.26 18.16 20.66
N GLN A 163 51.20 17.61 19.87
CA GLN A 163 51.69 18.29 18.68
C GLN A 163 50.60 18.18 17.61
N GLN A 164 49.90 19.28 17.41
CA GLN A 164 48.77 19.44 16.51
C GLN A 164 49.08 18.87 15.12
N SER A 165 48.74 17.60 14.88
CA SER A 165 48.70 17.05 13.54
C SER A 165 47.61 17.82 12.80
N ARG A 166 48.03 18.68 11.86
CA ARG A 166 47.08 19.43 11.03
C ARG A 166 46.39 18.40 10.15
N LEU A 167 45.17 18.02 10.54
CA LEU A 167 44.34 17.13 9.75
C LEU A 167 44.17 17.69 8.34
N SER A 168 44.26 16.83 7.33
CA SER A 168 43.98 17.23 5.95
C SER A 168 42.55 17.78 5.85
N GLN A 169 42.34 18.80 5.01
CA GLN A 169 41.01 19.38 4.79
C GLN A 169 39.96 18.33 4.42
N ASP A 170 40.33 17.32 3.64
CA ASP A 170 39.45 16.20 3.26
C ASP A 170 38.95 15.35 4.45
N VAL A 171 39.73 15.23 5.53
CA VAL A 171 39.31 14.55 6.76
C VAL A 171 38.30 15.42 7.51
N ILE A 172 38.57 16.72 7.60
CA ILE A 172 37.70 17.70 8.26
C ILE A 172 36.35 17.76 7.54
N ASP A 173 36.35 17.89 6.21
CA ASP A 173 35.13 17.95 5.41
C ASP A 173 34.31 16.67 5.50
N ARG A 174 34.95 15.50 5.62
CA ARG A 174 34.26 14.22 5.86
C ARG A 174 33.53 14.22 7.21
N VAL A 175 34.18 14.68 8.28
CA VAL A 175 33.55 14.76 9.61
C VAL A 175 32.38 15.74 9.59
N VAL A 176 32.57 16.91 8.98
CA VAL A 176 31.51 17.93 8.85
C VAL A 176 30.32 17.38 8.07
N ASN A 177 30.56 16.67 6.96
CA ASN A 177 29.50 16.08 6.15
C ASN A 177 28.76 14.96 6.88
N ASP A 178 29.45 14.12 7.66
CA ASP A 178 28.78 13.11 8.48
C ASP A 178 27.93 13.76 9.59
N GLN A 179 28.42 14.85 10.21
CA GLN A 179 27.64 15.59 11.20
C GLN A 179 26.37 16.20 10.59
N LYS A 180 26.47 16.84 9.43
CA LYS A 180 25.29 17.38 8.71
C LYS A 180 24.25 16.30 8.43
N LYS A 181 24.67 15.12 7.96
CA LYS A 181 23.76 13.98 7.72
C LYS A 181 23.09 13.48 9.00
N ARG A 182 23.76 13.57 10.15
CA ARG A 182 23.16 13.23 11.46
C ARG A 182 22.11 14.26 11.85
N ASP A 183 22.39 15.53 11.64
CA ASP A 183 21.46 16.62 11.96
C ASP A 183 20.20 16.53 11.09
N GLU A 184 20.34 16.25 9.79
CA GLU A 184 19.22 15.97 8.87
C GLU A 184 18.37 14.79 9.35
N LYS A 185 19.01 13.66 9.69
CA LYS A 185 18.30 12.49 10.22
C LYS A 185 17.59 12.77 11.54
N ASN A 186 18.17 13.59 12.41
CA ASN A 186 17.56 13.98 13.68
C ASN A 186 16.35 14.89 13.46
N GLN A 187 16.39 15.78 12.47
CA GLN A 187 15.23 16.59 12.09
C GLN A 187 14.09 15.71 11.55
N ASP A 188 14.41 14.72 10.70
CA ASP A 188 13.45 13.77 10.15
C ASP A 188 12.93 12.75 11.17
N PHE A 189 13.66 12.51 12.27
CA PHE A 189 13.26 11.57 13.32
C PHE A 189 11.98 12.03 14.03
N SER A 190 11.79 13.34 14.19
CA SER A 190 10.57 13.92 14.75
C SER A 190 9.46 14.00 13.69
N LYS A 191 8.93 12.83 13.30
CA LYS A 191 7.80 12.79 12.36
C LYS A 191 6.53 13.25 13.06
N ARG A 192 6.01 14.41 12.64
CA ARG A 192 4.70 14.90 13.07
C ARG A 192 3.64 13.87 12.69
N ARG A 193 2.82 13.43 13.66
CA ARG A 193 1.64 12.61 13.36
C ARG A 193 0.69 13.43 12.50
N THR A 194 0.27 12.89 11.36
CA THR A 194 -0.63 13.55 10.42
C THR A 194 -1.94 13.92 11.11
N TYR A 195 -2.44 15.14 10.88
CA TYR A 195 -3.75 15.56 11.35
C TYR A 195 -4.85 14.88 10.54
N PHE A 196 -5.75 14.16 11.22
CA PHE A 196 -6.92 13.54 10.58
C PHE A 196 -8.11 14.49 10.70
N LYS A 197 -8.57 15.05 9.57
CA LYS A 197 -9.70 16.01 9.53
C LYS A 197 -11.05 15.42 10.03
N GLN A 198 -11.15 14.10 10.11
CA GLN A 198 -12.35 13.39 10.55
C GLN A 198 -12.36 13.09 12.06
N GLU A 199 -11.28 13.39 12.78
CA GLU A 199 -11.21 13.19 14.23
C GLU A 199 -12.01 14.27 14.97
N LYS A 200 -12.69 13.87 16.05
CA LYS A 200 -13.41 14.82 16.92
C LYS A 200 -12.40 15.77 17.58
N VAL A 201 -12.55 17.07 17.32
CA VAL A 201 -11.68 18.11 17.88
C VAL A 201 -12.16 18.47 19.28
N ASP A 202 -11.34 18.21 20.29
CA ASP A 202 -11.59 18.49 21.72
C ASP A 202 -10.75 19.67 22.26
N TYR A 203 -10.12 20.43 21.36
CA TYR A 203 -9.17 21.50 21.72
C TYR A 203 -9.43 22.79 20.93
N ILE A 204 -9.04 23.92 21.53
CA ILE A 204 -9.11 25.26 20.90
C ILE A 204 -7.74 25.70 20.36
N SER A 205 -6.64 25.32 21.02
CA SER A 205 -5.26 25.68 20.64
C SER A 205 -4.37 24.44 20.45
N GLU A 206 -3.26 24.58 19.71
CA GLU A 206 -2.29 23.47 19.53
C GLU A 206 -1.62 23.07 20.86
N ARG A 207 -1.45 24.03 21.78
CA ARG A 207 -0.96 23.73 23.13
C ARG A 207 -1.97 22.90 23.91
N ASN A 208 -3.27 23.21 23.79
CA ASN A 208 -4.34 22.43 24.40
C ASN A 208 -4.43 21.04 23.76
N ARG A 209 -4.29 20.92 22.43
CA ARG A 209 -4.21 19.63 21.73
C ARG A 209 -3.10 18.75 22.31
N SER A 210 -1.91 19.31 22.46
CA SER A 210 -0.76 18.58 23.02
C SER A 210 -0.98 18.20 24.49
N PHE A 211 -1.68 19.02 25.26
CA PHE A 211 -2.06 18.72 26.64
C PHE A 211 -3.12 17.60 26.71
N ASN A 212 -4.19 17.69 25.94
CA ASN A 212 -5.22 16.65 25.85
C ASN A 212 -4.65 15.32 25.35
N GLN A 213 -3.75 15.34 24.36
CA GLN A 213 -3.02 14.15 23.91
C GLN A 213 -2.13 13.55 25.00
N ARG A 214 -1.53 14.38 25.88
CA ARG A 214 -0.78 13.87 27.04
C ARG A 214 -1.74 13.21 28.02
N LEU A 215 -2.84 13.87 28.38
CA LEU A 215 -3.85 13.29 29.27
C LEU A 215 -4.38 11.97 28.71
N GLY A 216 -4.67 11.90 27.42
CA GLY A 216 -5.23 10.71 26.82
C GLY A 216 -4.31 9.50 26.89
N ARG A 217 -2.99 9.68 26.85
CA ARG A 217 -2.03 8.57 27.03
C ARG A 217 -2.11 7.92 28.41
N TYR A 218 -2.40 8.69 29.45
CA TYR A 218 -2.42 8.21 30.83
C TYR A 218 -3.82 7.82 31.29
N TYR A 219 -4.83 8.63 30.96
CA TYR A 219 -6.17 8.52 31.53
C TYR A 219 -7.17 7.78 30.65
N ASP A 220 -6.96 7.66 29.33
CA ASP A 220 -7.94 7.01 28.43
C ASP A 220 -8.27 5.58 28.85
N ARG A 221 -7.29 4.86 29.39
CA ARG A 221 -7.48 3.51 29.90
C ARG A 221 -8.51 3.45 31.05
N PHE A 222 -8.58 4.50 31.86
CA PHE A 222 -9.46 4.56 33.03
C PHE A 222 -10.77 5.30 32.77
N THR A 223 -10.81 6.18 31.76
CA THR A 223 -11.98 7.01 31.43
C THR A 223 -12.78 6.51 30.22
N ALA A 224 -12.48 5.31 29.71
CA ALA A 224 -13.15 4.74 28.54
C ALA A 224 -14.67 4.64 28.74
N ASP A 225 -15.11 4.15 29.90
CA ASP A 225 -16.54 3.99 30.20
C ASP A 225 -17.26 5.34 30.32
N ILE A 226 -16.61 6.33 30.94
CA ILE A 226 -17.13 7.69 31.06
C ILE A 226 -17.30 8.33 29.67
N ARG A 227 -16.31 8.12 28.78
CA ARG A 227 -16.38 8.60 27.39
C ARG A 227 -17.53 7.94 26.63
N ALA A 228 -17.68 6.62 26.76
CA ALA A 228 -18.77 5.88 26.12
C ALA A 228 -20.14 6.34 26.62
N ASN A 229 -20.29 6.61 27.92
CA ASN A 229 -21.54 7.14 28.49
C ASN A 229 -21.86 8.55 27.98
N LEU A 230 -20.86 9.41 27.82
CA LEU A 230 -21.03 10.75 27.21
C LEU A 230 -21.46 10.64 25.75
N GLU A 231 -20.89 9.71 24.99
CA GLU A 231 -21.25 9.47 23.58
C GLU A 231 -22.65 8.84 23.44
N ARG A 232 -23.07 8.04 24.42
CA ARG A 232 -24.41 7.44 24.49
C ARG A 232 -25.48 8.41 25.03
N GLY A 233 -25.10 9.60 25.47
CA GLY A 233 -26.02 10.64 25.90
C GLY A 233 -26.36 10.60 27.39
N THR A 234 -25.35 10.42 28.26
CA THR A 234 -25.43 10.53 29.74
C THR A 234 -26.52 9.70 30.42
N ALA A 235 -27.17 8.80 29.69
CA ALA A 235 -28.15 7.87 30.20
C ALA A 235 -27.40 6.70 30.85
N VAL A 236 -27.27 6.78 32.17
CA VAL A 236 -27.32 5.58 33.01
C VAL A 236 -28.77 5.10 33.05
#